data_AF-A0A4U9RQI9-F1
#
_entry.id   AF-A0A4U9RQI9-F1
#
_cell.length_a   1.000
_cell.length_b   1.000
_cell.length_c   1.000
_cell.angle_alpha   90.00
_cell.angle_beta   90.00
_cell.angle_gamma   90.00
#
_symmetry.space_group_name_H-M   'P 1'
#
loop_
_entity.id
_entity.type
_entity.pdbx_description
1 polymer ?
#
loop_
_entity_poly.entity_id
_entity_poly.type
_entity_poly.pdbx_seq_one_letter_code
_entity_poly.pdbx_strand_id
1 'polypeptide(L)'
;MTKTEKLKSIILSKYNSIREFARIAEIPSTTLTSALDKDIGGMAVDRVIKICDILNVDIKTFEPLEKDKNHNGLCKEETTLLSNFNKLNKKGKKEAAKRVEELTEIRKYTYEEKDYLIPFAAHDRDGNFSKEDIQRDLNLMDDDNLWE
;
A
#
# COMPACT_ATOMS: atom_id res chain seq x y z
N MET A 1 -10.04 23.77 6.72
CA MET A 1 -10.99 23.05 7.60
C MET A 1 -10.38 22.93 8.98
N THR A 2 -11.13 23.31 10.02
CA THR A 2 -10.76 23.07 11.42
C THR A 2 -10.95 21.59 11.80
N LYS A 3 -10.30 21.12 12.88
CA LYS A 3 -10.43 19.71 13.35
C LYS A 3 -11.89 19.33 13.63
N THR A 4 -12.64 20.28 14.18
CA THR A 4 -14.07 20.17 14.50
C THR A 4 -14.95 20.11 13.24
N GLU A 5 -14.64 20.88 12.20
CA GLU A 5 -15.34 20.79 10.90
C GLU A 5 -15.16 19.42 10.24
N LYS A 6 -13.93 18.86 10.29
CA LYS A 6 -13.65 17.50 9.78
C LYS A 6 -14.52 16.46 10.48
N LEU A 7 -14.61 16.53 11.81
CA LEU A 7 -15.45 15.60 12.56
C LEU A 7 -16.94 15.79 12.29
N LYS A 8 -17.42 17.04 12.16
CA LYS A 8 -18.81 17.31 11.76
C LYS A 8 -19.14 16.67 10.42
N SER A 9 -18.28 16.80 9.41
CA SER A 9 -18.52 16.20 8.09
C SER A 9 -18.47 14.67 8.13
N ILE A 10 -17.55 14.08 8.89
CA ILE A 10 -17.48 12.62 9.10
C ILE A 10 -18.74 12.10 9.81
N ILE A 11 -19.23 12.82 10.83
CA ILE A 11 -20.45 12.44 11.53
C ILE A 11 -21.66 12.50 10.59
N LEU A 12 -21.81 13.58 9.84
CA LEU A 12 -22.95 13.75 8.92
C LEU A 12 -22.90 12.82 7.70
N SER A 13 -21.71 12.34 7.31
CA SER A 13 -21.59 11.34 6.23
C SER A 13 -21.87 9.92 6.70
N LYS A 14 -21.50 9.56 7.94
CA LYS A 14 -21.71 8.20 8.50
C LYS A 14 -23.03 8.03 9.25
N TYR A 15 -23.62 9.13 9.74
CA TYR A 15 -24.82 9.13 10.59
C TYR A 15 -25.80 10.19 10.11
N ASN A 16 -27.10 9.97 10.34
CA ASN A 16 -28.16 10.84 9.82
C ASN A 16 -28.15 12.23 10.48
N SER A 17 -27.65 12.33 11.73
CA SER A 17 -27.49 13.61 12.43
C SER A 17 -26.47 13.56 13.57
N ILE A 18 -25.99 14.74 14.00
CA ILE A 18 -25.13 14.89 15.20
C ILE A 18 -25.84 14.34 16.45
N ARG A 19 -27.15 14.55 16.56
CA ARG A 19 -27.95 14.09 17.70
C ARG A 19 -28.04 12.56 17.76
N GLU A 20 -28.16 11.91 16.61
CA GLU A 20 -28.16 10.45 16.52
C GLU A 20 -26.80 9.88 16.91
N PHE A 21 -25.71 10.44 16.40
CA PHE A 21 -24.36 10.02 16.79
C PHE A 21 -24.11 10.22 18.29
N ALA A 22 -24.59 11.32 18.88
CA ALA A 22 -24.49 11.57 20.32
C ALA A 22 -25.19 10.46 21.15
N ARG A 23 -26.35 9.98 20.68
CA ARG A 23 -27.07 8.86 21.30
C ARG A 23 -26.25 7.56 21.24
N ILE A 24 -25.61 7.28 20.11
CA ILE A 24 -24.77 6.08 19.91
C ILE A 24 -23.51 6.15 20.78
N ALA A 25 -22.88 7.32 20.87
CA ALA A 25 -21.70 7.55 21.68
C ALA A 25 -21.98 7.67 23.19
N GLU A 26 -23.26 7.61 23.60
CA GLU A 26 -23.70 7.83 24.99
C GLU A 26 -23.20 9.16 25.56
N ILE A 27 -23.27 10.22 24.75
CA ILE A 27 -22.88 11.59 25.09
C ILE A 27 -24.10 12.50 24.95
N PRO A 28 -24.39 13.40 25.92
CA PRO A 28 -25.47 14.37 25.76
C PRO A 28 -25.28 15.20 24.49
N SER A 29 -26.35 15.37 23.70
CA SER A 29 -26.26 16.06 22.41
C SER A 29 -25.73 17.49 22.54
N THR A 30 -26.11 18.21 23.60
CA THR A 30 -25.63 19.56 23.88
C THR A 30 -24.13 19.62 24.15
N THR A 31 -23.58 18.61 24.83
CA THR A 31 -22.15 18.47 25.10
C THR A 31 -21.37 18.22 23.81
N LEU A 32 -21.85 17.30 22.97
CA LEU A 32 -21.21 17.02 21.69
C LEU A 32 -21.25 18.24 20.76
N THR A 33 -22.40 18.91 20.64
CA THR A 33 -22.53 20.12 19.81
C THR A 33 -21.60 21.23 20.31
N SER A 34 -21.55 21.48 21.62
CA SER A 34 -20.65 22.50 22.19
C SER A 34 -19.18 22.22 21.90
N ALA A 35 -18.78 20.95 21.94
CA ALA A 35 -17.42 20.54 21.63
C ALA A 35 -17.11 20.67 20.13
N LEU A 36 -18.07 20.33 19.27
CA LEU A 36 -17.93 20.48 17.82
C LEU A 36 -17.96 21.97 17.38
N ASP A 37 -18.56 22.87 18.15
CA ASP A 37 -18.64 24.31 17.83
C ASP A 37 -17.45 25.12 18.34
N LYS A 38 -16.87 24.74 19.49
CA LYS A 38 -15.73 25.44 20.09
C LYS A 38 -14.43 24.73 19.77
N ASP A 39 -14.09 23.73 20.58
CA ASP A 39 -12.95 22.85 20.40
C ASP A 39 -13.21 21.56 21.20
N ILE A 40 -12.83 20.43 20.62
CA ILE A 40 -12.95 19.11 21.25
C ILE A 40 -11.84 18.90 22.28
N GLY A 41 -10.72 19.63 22.18
CA GLY A 41 -9.61 19.56 23.13
C GLY A 41 -9.99 19.91 24.58
N GLY A 42 -11.07 20.67 24.79
CA GLY A 42 -11.58 20.99 26.13
C GLY A 42 -12.45 19.91 26.78
N MET A 43 -12.74 18.81 26.06
CA MET A 43 -13.53 17.69 26.57
C MET A 43 -12.65 16.71 27.35
N ALA A 44 -13.25 15.97 28.29
CA ALA A 44 -12.59 14.83 28.94
C ALA A 44 -12.04 13.85 27.90
N VAL A 45 -10.77 13.47 28.04
CA VAL A 45 -10.03 12.64 27.07
C VAL A 45 -10.76 11.33 26.77
N ASP A 46 -11.33 10.67 27.78
CA ASP A 46 -12.10 9.43 27.61
C ASP A 46 -13.28 9.56 26.63
N ARG A 47 -13.92 10.73 26.61
CA ARG A 47 -15.03 11.01 25.69
C ARG A 47 -14.53 11.26 24.28
N VAL A 48 -13.39 11.92 24.12
CA VAL A 48 -12.74 12.14 22.83
C VAL A 48 -12.31 10.81 22.22
N ILE A 49 -11.70 9.92 23.00
CA ILE A 49 -11.33 8.57 22.58
C ILE A 49 -12.56 7.80 22.09
N LYS A 50 -13.63 7.76 22.88
CA LYS A 50 -14.89 7.10 22.48
C LYS A 50 -15.46 7.64 21.17
N ILE A 51 -15.45 8.95 20.97
CA ILE A 51 -15.91 9.58 19.72
C ILE A 51 -15.04 9.10 18.54
N CYS A 52 -13.72 9.13 18.70
CA CYS A 52 -12.76 8.72 17.66
C CYS A 52 -12.89 7.23 17.33
N ASP A 53 -13.08 6.37 18.33
CA ASP A 53 -13.25 4.92 18.15
C ASP A 53 -14.52 4.61 17.34
N ILE A 54 -15.64 5.23 17.71
CA ILE A 54 -16.92 5.02 17.01
C ILE A 54 -16.88 5.59 15.58
N LEU A 55 -16.19 6.72 15.39
CA LEU A 55 -16.00 7.31 14.06
C LEU A 55 -14.92 6.60 13.24
N ASN A 56 -14.10 5.74 13.87
CA ASN A 56 -12.90 5.14 13.29
C ASN A 56 -11.98 6.21 12.71
N VAL A 57 -11.48 7.09 13.58
CA VAL A 57 -10.72 8.28 13.24
C VAL A 57 -9.49 8.35 14.16
N ASP A 58 -8.35 8.81 13.65
CA ASP A 58 -7.15 8.96 14.47
C ASP A 58 -7.31 10.15 15.44
N ILE A 59 -6.92 9.95 16.71
CA ILE A 59 -7.11 10.98 17.74
C ILE A 59 -6.14 12.16 17.60
N LYS A 60 -5.01 11.98 16.90
CA LYS A 60 -4.02 13.06 16.71
C LYS A 60 -4.38 13.94 15.52
N THR A 61 -4.75 13.31 14.40
CA THR A 61 -5.02 14.01 13.13
C THR A 61 -6.50 14.30 12.90
N PHE A 62 -7.40 13.57 13.57
CA PHE A 62 -8.84 13.56 13.30
C PHE A 62 -9.20 13.22 11.85
N GLU A 63 -8.38 12.38 11.24
CA GLU A 63 -8.61 11.85 9.90
C GLU A 63 -9.20 10.45 9.99
N PRO A 64 -10.15 10.09 9.10
CA PRO A 64 -10.68 8.73 9.06
C PRO A 64 -9.52 7.75 9.02
N LEU A 65 -9.47 6.86 10.01
CA LEU A 65 -8.76 5.60 9.86
C LEU A 65 -9.54 4.92 8.75
N GLU A 66 -8.98 4.89 7.55
CA GLU A 66 -9.61 4.24 6.41
C GLU A 66 -10.03 2.85 6.89
N LYS A 67 -11.32 2.52 6.81
CA LYS A 67 -11.76 1.13 6.87
C LYS A 67 -11.45 0.49 5.53
N ASP A 68 -10.21 0.62 5.09
CA ASP A 68 -9.71 -0.25 4.08
C ASP A 68 -9.52 -1.59 4.78
N LYS A 69 -10.42 -2.50 4.46
CA LYS A 69 -10.14 -3.93 4.46
C LYS A 69 -8.95 -4.30 3.55
N ASN A 70 -8.13 -3.33 3.14
CA ASN A 70 -6.94 -3.41 2.32
C ASN A 70 -5.84 -2.46 2.85
N HIS A 71 -5.59 -2.42 4.16
CA HIS A 71 -4.23 -2.10 4.64
C HIS A 71 -3.29 -3.27 4.32
N ASN A 72 -3.15 -3.61 3.05
CA ASN A 72 -1.87 -4.05 2.55
C ASN A 72 -1.67 -3.11 1.36
N GLY A 73 -0.66 -2.23 1.42
CA GLY A 73 -0.27 -1.36 0.31
C GLY A 73 0.27 -2.19 -0.85
N LEU A 74 -0.58 -3.05 -1.39
CA LEU A 74 -0.24 -4.07 -2.36
C LEU A 74 -0.40 -3.49 -3.74
N CYS A 75 0.57 -3.75 -4.59
CA CYS A 75 0.50 -3.40 -5.99
C CYS A 75 -0.56 -4.26 -6.73
N LYS A 76 -0.79 -3.92 -8.00
CA LYS A 76 -1.75 -4.64 -8.85
C LYS A 76 -1.37 -6.12 -9.01
N GLU A 77 -0.09 -6.41 -9.01
CA GLU A 77 0.48 -7.75 -9.17
C GLU A 77 0.21 -8.59 -7.91
N GLU A 78 0.43 -8.03 -6.73
CA GLU A 78 0.18 -8.67 -5.44
C GLU A 78 -1.31 -8.95 -5.21
N THR A 79 -2.17 -7.99 -5.53
CA THR A 79 -3.63 -8.18 -5.44
C THR A 79 -4.14 -9.25 -6.41
N THR A 80 -3.57 -9.30 -7.62
CA THR A 80 -3.88 -10.34 -8.61
C THR A 80 -3.43 -11.72 -8.15
N LEU A 81 -2.22 -11.83 -7.59
CA LEU A 81 -1.68 -13.07 -7.04
C LEU A 81 -2.58 -13.62 -5.91
N LEU A 82 -2.95 -12.77 -4.94
CA LEU A 82 -3.83 -13.14 -3.85
C LEU A 82 -5.23 -13.57 -4.33
N SER A 83 -5.81 -12.83 -5.28
CA SER A 83 -7.11 -13.16 -5.88
C SER A 83 -7.08 -14.55 -6.51
N ASN A 84 -6.04 -14.86 -7.29
CA ASN A 84 -5.88 -16.16 -7.92
C ASN A 84 -5.60 -17.26 -6.89
N PHE A 85 -4.74 -17.01 -5.92
CA PHE A 85 -4.45 -17.95 -4.83
C PHE A 85 -5.72 -18.32 -4.05
N ASN A 86 -6.61 -17.35 -3.80
CA ASN A 86 -7.86 -17.58 -3.08
C ASN A 86 -8.86 -18.45 -3.84
N LYS A 87 -8.78 -18.54 -5.18
CA LYS A 87 -9.60 -19.45 -5.99
C LYS A 87 -9.16 -20.92 -5.90
N LEU A 88 -7.95 -21.19 -5.41
CA LEU A 88 -7.39 -22.54 -5.36
C LEU A 88 -7.91 -23.34 -4.16
N ASN A 89 -7.98 -24.66 -4.32
CA ASN A 89 -8.26 -25.60 -3.23
C ASN A 89 -7.01 -25.87 -2.37
N LYS A 90 -7.14 -26.69 -1.31
CA LYS A 90 -6.04 -27.01 -0.38
C LYS A 90 -4.78 -27.57 -1.07
N LYS A 91 -4.94 -28.43 -2.08
CA LYS A 91 -3.81 -28.99 -2.83
C LYS A 91 -3.16 -27.92 -3.71
N GLY A 92 -3.97 -27.15 -4.43
CA GLY A 92 -3.50 -26.07 -5.30
C GLY A 92 -2.76 -24.97 -4.54
N LYS A 93 -3.26 -24.56 -3.37
CA LYS A 93 -2.58 -23.57 -2.51
C LYS A 93 -1.19 -24.04 -2.05
N LYS A 94 -1.05 -25.32 -1.68
CA LYS A 94 0.25 -25.91 -1.30
C LYS A 94 1.23 -25.89 -2.47
N GLU A 95 0.77 -26.29 -3.64
CA GLU A 95 1.61 -26.32 -4.84
C GLU A 95 2.01 -24.91 -5.30
N ALA A 96 1.08 -23.95 -5.26
CA ALA A 96 1.35 -22.57 -5.61
C ALA A 96 2.40 -21.94 -4.66
N ALA A 97 2.28 -22.18 -3.36
CA ALA A 97 3.28 -21.72 -2.39
C ALA A 97 4.67 -22.30 -2.69
N LYS A 98 4.75 -23.61 -2.95
CA LYS A 98 6.01 -24.30 -3.30
C LYS A 98 6.65 -23.69 -4.55
N ARG A 99 5.87 -23.39 -5.59
CA ARG A 99 6.39 -22.80 -6.84
C ARG A 99 6.89 -21.39 -6.64
N VAL A 100 6.18 -20.57 -5.86
CA VAL A 100 6.61 -19.20 -5.55
C VAL A 100 7.91 -19.24 -4.76
N GLU A 101 8.04 -20.15 -3.78
CA GLU A 101 9.28 -20.38 -3.02
C GLU A 101 10.44 -20.80 -3.94
N GLU A 102 10.24 -21.79 -4.82
CA GLU A 102 11.23 -22.24 -5.81
C GLU A 102 11.73 -21.06 -6.69
N LEU A 103 10.84 -20.15 -7.11
CA LEU A 103 11.24 -18.98 -7.90
C LEU A 103 12.18 -18.04 -7.15
N THR A 104 12.07 -17.94 -5.82
CA THR A 104 12.98 -17.12 -5.00
C THR A 104 14.40 -17.68 -4.91
N GLU A 105 14.62 -18.93 -5.31
CA GLU A 105 15.94 -19.57 -5.31
C GLU A 105 16.64 -19.50 -6.68
N ILE A 106 15.91 -19.17 -7.74
CA ILE A 106 16.44 -19.11 -9.10
C ILE A 106 17.07 -17.73 -9.33
N ARG A 107 18.39 -17.70 -9.54
CA ARG A 107 19.18 -16.46 -9.74
C ARG A 107 18.60 -15.53 -10.81
N LYS A 108 18.10 -16.09 -11.91
CA LYS A 108 17.47 -15.32 -13.00
C LYS A 108 16.31 -14.43 -12.51
N TYR A 109 15.63 -14.80 -11.43
CA TYR A 109 14.46 -14.10 -10.90
C TYR A 109 14.74 -13.32 -9.60
N THR A 110 15.97 -13.37 -9.07
CA THR A 110 16.34 -12.69 -7.82
C THR A 110 17.56 -11.78 -7.92
N TYR A 111 18.38 -11.96 -8.95
CA TYR A 111 19.54 -11.12 -9.18
C TYR A 111 19.13 -9.83 -9.87
N GLU A 112 19.30 -8.70 -9.19
CA GLU A 112 19.28 -7.39 -9.83
C GLU A 112 20.57 -7.26 -10.67
N GLU A 113 20.45 -7.01 -11.98
CA GLU A 113 21.61 -6.76 -12.84
C GLU A 113 22.42 -5.59 -12.28
N LYS A 114 23.53 -5.90 -11.60
CA LYS A 114 24.49 -4.91 -11.13
C LYS A 114 25.50 -4.68 -12.25
N ASP A 115 25.63 -3.41 -12.67
CA ASP A 115 26.45 -2.93 -13.79
C ASP A 115 27.88 -3.51 -13.86
N TYR A 116 28.49 -3.89 -12.75
CA TYR A 116 29.84 -4.46 -12.71
C TYR A 116 29.94 -5.92 -13.16
N LEU A 117 28.82 -6.61 -13.43
CA LEU A 117 28.79 -7.97 -13.99
C LEU A 117 28.49 -7.99 -15.50
N ILE A 118 28.44 -6.83 -16.17
CA ILE A 118 28.37 -6.77 -17.63
C ILE A 118 29.66 -7.44 -18.17
N PRO A 119 29.56 -8.44 -19.07
CA PRO A 119 30.73 -9.08 -19.65
C PRO A 119 31.60 -8.04 -20.36
N PHE A 120 32.79 -7.79 -19.84
CA PHE A 120 33.80 -7.03 -20.58
C PHE A 120 34.34 -7.92 -21.71
N ALA A 121 34.40 -7.39 -22.92
CA ALA A 121 35.09 -8.08 -24.00
C ALA A 121 36.56 -8.27 -23.59
N ALA A 122 37.09 -9.50 -23.73
CA ALA A 122 38.42 -9.86 -23.22
C ALA A 122 39.59 -9.03 -23.79
N HIS A 123 39.34 -8.22 -24.81
CA HIS A 123 40.34 -7.43 -25.52
C HIS A 123 40.38 -5.94 -25.11
N ASP A 124 39.49 -5.46 -24.23
CA ASP A 124 39.48 -4.05 -23.80
C ASP A 124 39.78 -3.93 -22.29
N ARG A 125 40.93 -3.31 -21.96
CA ARG A 125 41.48 -3.26 -20.60
C ARG A 125 40.90 -2.12 -19.75
N ASP A 126 40.33 -1.09 -20.37
CA ASP A 126 39.93 0.13 -19.68
C ASP A 126 38.42 0.21 -19.41
N GLY A 127 37.62 -0.73 -19.94
CA GLY A 127 36.23 -0.97 -19.54
C GLY A 127 35.23 0.16 -19.85
N ASN A 128 35.62 1.16 -20.64
CA ASN A 128 34.78 2.31 -20.99
C ASN A 128 34.01 2.04 -22.29
N PHE A 129 32.89 1.33 -22.17
CA PHE A 129 31.95 1.15 -23.28
C PHE A 129 30.86 2.21 -23.25
N SER A 130 30.55 2.82 -24.40
CA SER A 130 29.33 3.62 -24.52
C SER A 130 28.10 2.70 -24.50
N LYS A 131 26.92 3.25 -24.17
CA LYS A 131 25.68 2.46 -24.20
C LYS A 131 25.36 1.97 -25.61
N GLU A 132 25.79 2.74 -26.60
CA GLU A 132 25.65 2.45 -28.02
C GLU A 132 26.51 1.25 -28.44
N ASP A 133 27.73 1.11 -27.90
CA ASP A 133 28.61 -0.03 -28.18
C ASP A 133 28.05 -1.32 -27.59
N ILE A 134 27.57 -1.28 -26.33
CA ILE A 134 26.94 -2.43 -25.67
C ILE A 134 25.71 -2.90 -26.44
N GLN A 135 24.86 -1.96 -26.86
CA GLN A 135 23.66 -2.29 -27.61
C GLN A 135 23.97 -2.87 -28.99
N ARG A 136 25.02 -2.38 -29.65
CA ARG A 136 25.48 -2.91 -30.92
C ARG A 136 25.92 -4.36 -30.78
N ASP A 137 26.68 -4.67 -29.74
CA ASP A 137 27.17 -6.03 -29.47
C ASP A 137 26.02 -6.99 -29.15
N LEU A 138 25.05 -6.57 -28.32
CA LEU A 138 23.85 -7.36 -28.04
C LEU A 138 23.04 -7.64 -29.31
N ASN A 139 22.85 -6.64 -30.17
CA ASN A 139 22.15 -6.83 -31.44
C ASN A 139 22.90 -7.80 -32.38
N LEU A 140 24.23 -7.81 -32.34
CA LEU A 140 25.07 -8.74 -33.11
C LEU A 140 24.97 -10.18 -32.58
N MET A 141 24.78 -10.35 -31.28
CA MET A 141 24.58 -11.66 -30.65
C MET A 141 23.19 -12.24 -30.92
N ASP A 142 22.19 -11.38 -31.09
CA ASP A 142 20.79 -11.77 -31.30
C ASP A 142 20.40 -11.91 -32.78
N ASP A 143 21.27 -11.58 -33.73
CA ASP A 143 21.03 -11.76 -35.17
C ASP A 143 21.58 -13.12 -35.66
N ASP A 144 20.71 -14.13 -35.62
CA ASP A 144 21.03 -15.48 -36.09
C ASP A 144 21.40 -15.55 -37.59
N ASN A 145 21.01 -14.55 -38.40
CA ASN A 145 21.33 -14.52 -39.84
C ASN A 145 22.74 -13.98 -40.13
N LEU A 146 23.43 -13.45 -39.12
CA LEU A 146 24.76 -12.87 -39.29
C LEU A 146 25.87 -13.92 -39.49
N TRP A 147 25.56 -15.19 -39.17
CA TRP A 147 26.51 -16.31 -39.16
C TRP A 147 26.23 -17.38 -40.22
N GLU A 148 25.27 -17.15 -41.12
CA GLU A 148 25.06 -17.97 -42.34
C GLU A 148 26.13 -17.68 -43.42
#